data_AF-A0A520FXR7-F1
#
_entry.id   AF-A0A520FXR7-F1
#
_cell.length_a   1.000
_cell.length_b   1.000
_cell.length_c   1.000
_cell.angle_alpha   90.00
_cell.angle_beta   90.00
_cell.angle_gamma   90.00
#
_symmetry.space_group_name_H-M   'P 1'
#
loop_
_entity.id
_entity.type
_entity.pdbx_description
1 polymer ?
#
loop_
_entity_poly.entity_id
_entity_poly.type
_entity_poly.pdbx_seq_one_letter_code
_entity_poly.pdbx_strand_id
1 'polypeptide(L)'
;MTPMAISPFAAWMLAQEARALLTRLARVKPFALLEPMLPAAGLQPATQAATERYLVAGRRELRAMVLGFLEWLHTAPSQQVTAADAQRRFTILRLKFNAVLTQFDMFNDVISQRSEHDTGVWLCGLDAVAADALALPGYYEVPPLVCYLDRGVGAAIRRARTRLPGGGENPVSVIRMPRERMVGSGIASSLIHEVGHQASALLDLAASLRPLLQGMQRNGGIAWQLFERWIGEILSDFWSCARLGVSATLGLMGVVSLPRVFMFRLNLDDPHPVPWIRVRLSCAMGQSMYPHPQWDRLAALWNAYYPLEGLDAQRQRLFAELLAAIPGFVGLLVDHRPRSLRGRSLKEALGVAERQPAQLAALFETWRGAPAAMYRARPTLVFAVLGQARANGQISPEEESHLFAKLLTHWALRSAQWVSSFAKRW
;
A
#
# COMPACT_ATOMS: atom_id res chain seq x y z
N MET A 1 -30.09 -46.30 -4.96
CA MET A 1 -31.02 -45.47 -5.73
C MET A 1 -30.26 -44.88 -6.90
N THR A 2 -30.62 -45.22 -8.13
CA THR A 2 -29.97 -44.69 -9.33
C THR A 2 -30.27 -43.19 -9.43
N PRO A 3 -29.27 -42.33 -9.66
CA PRO A 3 -29.52 -40.90 -9.80
C PRO A 3 -30.50 -40.64 -10.93
N MET A 4 -31.65 -40.02 -10.62
CA MET A 4 -32.63 -39.62 -11.63
C MET A 4 -32.11 -38.40 -12.40
N ALA A 5 -32.34 -38.43 -13.72
CA ALA A 5 -32.14 -37.26 -14.57
C ALA A 5 -32.95 -36.06 -14.03
N ILE A 6 -32.44 -34.85 -14.25
CA ILE A 6 -33.04 -33.61 -13.79
C ILE A 6 -34.50 -33.49 -14.28
N SER A 7 -35.41 -33.14 -13.37
CA SER A 7 -36.81 -32.91 -13.74
C SER A 7 -36.98 -31.58 -14.48
N PRO A 8 -37.97 -31.45 -15.38
CA PRO A 8 -38.26 -30.19 -16.07
C PRO A 8 -38.46 -29.02 -15.11
N PHE A 9 -39.11 -29.26 -13.97
CA PHE A 9 -39.31 -28.24 -12.94
C PHE A 9 -37.99 -27.79 -12.29
N ALA A 10 -37.11 -28.72 -11.93
CA ALA A 10 -35.81 -28.38 -11.34
C ALA A 10 -34.93 -27.60 -12.33
N ALA A 11 -34.92 -28.01 -13.61
CA ALA A 11 -34.23 -27.27 -14.67
C ALA A 11 -34.83 -25.86 -14.86
N TRP A 12 -36.16 -25.74 -14.88
CA TRP A 12 -36.81 -24.44 -15.00
C TRP A 12 -36.48 -23.50 -13.82
N MET A 13 -36.49 -24.00 -12.58
CA MET A 13 -36.12 -23.21 -11.39
C MET A 13 -34.68 -22.68 -11.47
N LEU A 14 -33.72 -23.53 -11.85
CA LEU A 14 -32.33 -23.13 -12.05
C LEU A 14 -32.16 -22.11 -13.18
N ALA A 15 -32.95 -22.24 -14.25
CA ALA A 15 -32.95 -21.27 -15.34
C ALA A 15 -33.46 -19.89 -14.88
N GLN A 16 -34.51 -19.84 -14.05
CA GLN A 16 -35.01 -18.57 -13.49
C GLN A 16 -33.97 -17.89 -12.60
N GLU A 17 -33.31 -18.63 -11.73
CA GLU A 17 -32.23 -18.11 -10.88
C GLU A 17 -31.04 -17.59 -11.70
N ALA A 18 -30.64 -18.32 -12.75
CA ALA A 18 -29.60 -17.86 -13.67
C ALA A 18 -29.99 -16.59 -14.44
N ARG A 19 -31.25 -16.48 -14.89
CA ARG A 19 -31.77 -15.23 -15.49
C ARG A 19 -31.79 -14.08 -14.49
N ALA A 20 -32.15 -14.35 -13.23
CA ALA A 20 -32.11 -13.34 -12.18
C ALA A 20 -30.67 -12.85 -11.90
N LEU A 21 -29.64 -13.69 -12.04
CA LEU A 21 -28.24 -13.25 -12.00
C LEU A 21 -27.92 -12.28 -13.14
N LEU A 22 -28.36 -12.56 -14.38
CA LEU A 22 -28.15 -11.66 -15.52
C LEU A 22 -28.82 -10.30 -15.31
N THR A 23 -30.06 -10.30 -14.80
CA THR A 23 -30.79 -9.05 -14.51
C THR A 23 -30.08 -8.22 -13.45
N ARG A 24 -29.56 -8.85 -12.39
CA ARG A 24 -28.77 -8.14 -11.36
C ARG A 24 -27.44 -7.63 -11.91
N LEU A 25 -26.75 -8.43 -12.72
CA LEU A 25 -25.48 -8.05 -13.34
C LEU A 25 -25.64 -6.82 -14.26
N ALA A 26 -26.77 -6.71 -14.96
CA ALA A 26 -27.09 -5.57 -15.81
C ALA A 26 -27.33 -4.26 -15.03
N ARG A 27 -27.63 -4.33 -13.73
CA ARG A 27 -27.81 -3.13 -12.88
C ARG A 27 -26.48 -2.52 -12.41
N VAL A 28 -25.37 -3.24 -12.54
CA VAL A 28 -24.03 -2.72 -12.19
C VAL A 28 -23.59 -1.73 -13.26
N LYS A 29 -23.70 -0.42 -12.98
CA LYS A 29 -23.34 0.66 -13.90
C LYS A 29 -21.86 1.07 -13.75
N PRO A 30 -21.24 1.70 -14.77
CA PRO A 30 -19.94 2.36 -14.62
C PRO A 30 -19.97 3.44 -13.54
N PHE A 31 -18.88 3.60 -12.79
CA PHE A 31 -18.78 4.60 -11.72
C PHE A 31 -18.92 6.04 -12.20
N ALA A 32 -18.49 6.33 -13.42
CA ALA A 32 -18.70 7.63 -14.06
C ALA A 32 -20.17 8.06 -14.17
N LEU A 33 -21.12 7.13 -14.04
CA LEU A 33 -22.56 7.40 -14.04
C LEU A 33 -23.21 7.36 -12.64
N LEU A 34 -22.44 6.99 -11.60
CA LEU A 34 -22.97 6.76 -10.26
C LEU A 34 -22.46 7.78 -9.24
N GLU A 35 -21.17 8.14 -9.30
CA GLU A 35 -20.51 8.89 -8.24
C GLU A 35 -20.08 10.29 -8.72
N PRO A 36 -20.85 11.36 -8.41
CA PRO A 36 -20.48 12.71 -8.80
C PRO A 36 -19.30 13.20 -7.96
N MET A 37 -18.21 13.58 -8.62
CA MET A 37 -16.99 14.05 -7.97
C MET A 37 -16.57 15.42 -8.51
N LEU A 38 -15.96 16.23 -7.64
CA LEU A 38 -15.25 17.42 -8.10
C LEU A 38 -14.12 17.00 -9.05
N PRO A 39 -13.83 17.73 -10.13
CA PRO A 39 -12.72 17.39 -11.02
C PRO A 39 -11.39 17.22 -10.29
N ALA A 40 -11.15 18.04 -9.25
CA ALA A 40 -9.96 17.97 -8.40
C ALA A 40 -9.91 16.72 -7.49
N ALA A 41 -11.05 16.08 -7.21
CA ALA A 41 -11.13 14.84 -6.45
C ALA A 41 -11.10 13.58 -7.35
N GLY A 42 -11.11 13.79 -8.67
CA GLY A 42 -11.15 12.72 -9.66
C GLY A 42 -10.00 11.74 -9.54
N LEU A 43 -10.29 10.48 -9.89
CA LEU A 43 -9.25 9.46 -10.03
C LEU A 43 -8.27 9.84 -11.14
N GLN A 44 -7.02 9.40 -11.01
CA GLN A 44 -6.09 9.48 -12.15
C GLN A 44 -6.64 8.68 -13.35
N PRO A 45 -6.46 9.14 -14.59
CA PRO A 45 -7.02 8.47 -15.77
C PRO A 45 -6.60 7.01 -15.91
N ALA A 46 -5.34 6.68 -15.60
CA ALA A 46 -4.85 5.31 -15.63
C ALA A 46 -5.57 4.42 -14.60
N THR A 47 -5.83 4.95 -13.41
CA THR A 47 -6.58 4.28 -12.33
C THR A 47 -8.04 4.07 -12.73
N GLN A 48 -8.73 5.12 -13.19
CA GLN A 48 -10.12 5.00 -13.64
C GLN A 48 -10.24 3.96 -14.76
N ALA A 49 -9.40 4.06 -15.80
CA ALA A 49 -9.46 3.18 -16.94
C ALA A 49 -9.11 1.72 -16.56
N ALA A 50 -8.17 1.50 -15.64
CA ALA A 50 -7.85 0.16 -15.16
C ALA A 50 -9.00 -0.47 -14.36
N THR A 51 -9.63 0.29 -13.46
CA THR A 51 -10.82 -0.15 -12.70
C THR A 51 -11.99 -0.47 -13.62
N GLU A 52 -12.33 0.43 -14.55
CA GLU A 52 -13.45 0.22 -15.47
C GLU A 52 -13.22 -0.97 -16.40
N ARG A 53 -12.01 -1.12 -16.97
CA ARG A 53 -11.68 -2.29 -17.82
C ARG A 53 -11.81 -3.59 -17.06
N TYR A 54 -11.32 -3.64 -15.82
CA TYR A 54 -11.41 -4.81 -14.98
C TYR A 54 -12.86 -5.22 -14.69
N LEU A 55 -13.71 -4.25 -14.29
CA LEU A 55 -15.13 -4.50 -14.04
C LEU A 55 -15.89 -4.89 -15.31
N VAL A 56 -15.61 -4.26 -16.45
CA VAL A 56 -16.21 -4.63 -17.74
C VAL A 56 -15.84 -6.06 -18.12
N ALA A 57 -14.57 -6.45 -17.98
CA ALA A 57 -14.11 -7.80 -18.27
C ALA A 57 -14.78 -8.84 -17.36
N GLY A 58 -14.80 -8.61 -16.05
CA GLY A 58 -15.44 -9.52 -15.09
C GLY A 58 -16.94 -9.71 -15.35
N ARG A 59 -17.66 -8.62 -15.70
CA ARG A 59 -19.08 -8.72 -16.10
C ARG A 59 -19.26 -9.52 -17.40
N ARG A 60 -18.39 -9.31 -18.41
CA ARG A 60 -18.47 -10.04 -19.68
C ARG A 60 -18.22 -11.54 -19.47
N GLU A 61 -17.20 -11.90 -18.69
CA GLU A 61 -16.91 -13.30 -18.36
C GLU A 61 -18.09 -13.96 -17.64
N LEU A 62 -18.62 -13.31 -16.59
CA LEU A 62 -19.74 -13.85 -15.83
C LEU A 62 -21.01 -13.98 -16.67
N ARG A 63 -21.31 -12.99 -17.52
CA ARG A 63 -22.42 -13.07 -18.47
C ARG A 63 -22.27 -14.27 -19.41
N ALA A 64 -21.08 -14.47 -19.97
CA ALA A 64 -20.81 -15.61 -20.86
C ALA A 64 -20.98 -16.95 -20.14
N MET A 65 -20.49 -17.08 -18.90
CA MET A 65 -20.67 -18.30 -18.09
C MET A 65 -22.13 -18.59 -17.77
N VAL A 66 -22.93 -17.57 -17.43
CA VAL A 66 -24.35 -17.76 -17.14
C VAL A 66 -25.14 -18.11 -18.40
N LEU A 67 -24.83 -17.50 -19.55
CA LEU A 67 -25.44 -17.85 -20.83
C LEU A 67 -25.08 -19.28 -21.26
N GLY A 68 -23.81 -19.68 -21.13
CA GLY A 68 -23.37 -21.04 -21.41
C GLY A 68 -24.00 -22.08 -20.47
N PHE A 69 -24.23 -21.73 -19.21
CA PHE A 69 -24.98 -22.58 -18.29
C PHE A 69 -26.44 -22.72 -18.69
N LEU A 70 -27.11 -21.64 -19.12
CA LEU A 70 -28.48 -21.70 -19.62
C LEU A 70 -28.56 -22.60 -20.86
N GLU A 71 -27.66 -22.44 -21.83
CA GLU A 71 -27.60 -23.29 -23.02
C GLU A 71 -27.36 -24.77 -22.66
N TRP A 72 -26.39 -25.03 -21.78
CA TRP A 72 -26.13 -26.38 -21.26
C TRP A 72 -27.37 -26.98 -20.55
N LEU A 73 -28.10 -26.18 -19.79
CA LEU A 73 -29.29 -26.64 -19.06
C LEU A 73 -30.43 -27.06 -19.99
N HIS A 74 -30.53 -26.48 -21.19
CA HIS A 74 -31.50 -26.91 -22.21
C HIS A 74 -31.15 -28.30 -22.78
N THR A 75 -29.87 -28.67 -22.81
CA THR A 75 -29.39 -29.98 -23.29
C THR A 75 -29.14 -30.99 -22.15
N ALA A 76 -29.23 -30.57 -20.90
CA ALA A 76 -29.00 -31.43 -19.73
C ALA A 76 -29.98 -32.62 -19.59
N PRO A 77 -31.29 -32.50 -19.91
CA PRO A 77 -32.21 -33.63 -19.83
C PRO A 77 -31.85 -34.79 -20.77
N SER A 78 -31.28 -34.50 -21.94
CA SER A 78 -30.83 -35.54 -22.89
C SER A 78 -29.48 -36.16 -22.54
N GLN A 79 -28.79 -35.65 -21.52
CA GLN A 79 -27.46 -36.09 -21.08
C GLN A 79 -27.47 -36.86 -19.73
N GLN A 80 -28.66 -37.28 -19.25
CA GLN A 80 -28.83 -37.97 -17.95
C GLN A 80 -28.22 -37.23 -16.74
N VAL A 81 -28.09 -35.90 -16.83
CA VAL A 81 -27.54 -35.06 -15.76
C VAL A 81 -28.52 -35.00 -14.58
N THR A 82 -28.02 -35.07 -13.35
CA THR A 82 -28.86 -34.97 -12.15
C THR A 82 -29.15 -33.53 -11.74
N ALA A 83 -30.22 -33.32 -10.98
CA ALA A 83 -30.48 -32.02 -10.35
C ALA A 83 -29.33 -31.56 -9.44
N ALA A 84 -28.65 -32.49 -8.76
CA ALA A 84 -27.52 -32.18 -7.89
C ALA A 84 -26.31 -31.66 -8.69
N ASP A 85 -26.03 -32.22 -9.87
CA ASP A 85 -24.96 -31.75 -10.75
C ASP A 85 -25.25 -30.35 -11.30
N ALA A 86 -26.49 -30.12 -11.73
CA ALA A 86 -26.93 -28.81 -12.21
C ALA A 86 -26.86 -27.76 -11.08
N GLN A 87 -27.31 -28.09 -9.87
CA GLN A 87 -27.21 -27.23 -8.69
C GLN A 87 -25.75 -26.93 -8.34
N ARG A 88 -24.84 -27.92 -8.42
CA ARG A 88 -23.41 -27.72 -8.17
C ARG A 88 -22.81 -26.73 -9.15
N ARG A 89 -23.09 -26.88 -10.45
CA ARG A 89 -22.63 -25.95 -11.49
C ARG A 89 -23.21 -24.54 -11.28
N PHE A 90 -24.49 -24.43 -10.98
CA PHE A 90 -25.13 -23.15 -10.68
C PHE A 90 -24.50 -22.47 -9.45
N THR A 91 -24.18 -23.24 -8.41
CA THR A 91 -23.56 -22.71 -7.18
C THR A 91 -22.19 -22.07 -7.48
N ILE A 92 -21.40 -22.62 -8.39
CA ILE A 92 -20.13 -22.00 -8.84
C ILE A 92 -20.39 -20.63 -9.49
N LEU A 93 -21.43 -20.50 -10.31
CA LEU A 93 -21.81 -19.22 -10.91
C LEU A 93 -22.23 -18.21 -9.84
N ARG A 94 -23.00 -18.63 -8.84
CA ARG A 94 -23.42 -17.77 -7.72
C ARG A 94 -22.22 -17.30 -6.89
N LEU A 95 -21.25 -18.17 -6.62
CA LEU A 95 -20.01 -17.81 -5.94
C LEU A 95 -19.20 -16.80 -6.76
N LYS A 96 -19.04 -17.02 -8.07
CA LYS A 96 -18.38 -16.06 -8.96
C LYS A 96 -19.12 -14.72 -9.03
N PHE A 97 -20.45 -14.72 -9.09
CA PHE A 97 -21.26 -13.51 -9.06
C PHE A 97 -21.04 -12.70 -7.78
N ASN A 98 -21.11 -13.35 -6.62
CA ASN A 98 -20.84 -12.70 -5.35
C ASN A 98 -19.43 -12.10 -5.30
N ALA A 99 -18.44 -12.80 -5.85
CA ALA A 99 -17.09 -12.29 -5.87
C ALA A 99 -16.92 -11.06 -6.78
N VAL A 100 -17.57 -11.03 -7.95
CA VAL A 100 -17.62 -9.83 -8.80
C VAL A 100 -18.28 -8.66 -8.08
N LEU A 101 -19.36 -8.89 -7.32
CA LEU A 101 -19.99 -7.85 -6.51
C LEU A 101 -19.06 -7.35 -5.40
N THR A 102 -18.41 -8.24 -4.64
CA THR A 102 -17.44 -7.84 -3.60
C THR A 102 -16.31 -7.00 -4.17
N GLN A 103 -15.84 -7.32 -5.38
CA GLN A 103 -14.83 -6.51 -6.08
C GLN A 103 -15.37 -5.15 -6.51
N PHE A 104 -16.62 -5.09 -6.98
CA PHE A 104 -17.29 -3.83 -7.29
C PHE A 104 -17.46 -2.95 -6.05
N ASP A 105 -17.97 -3.51 -4.95
CA ASP A 105 -18.19 -2.82 -3.68
C ASP A 105 -16.89 -2.25 -3.12
N MET A 106 -15.78 -3.00 -3.20
CA MET A 106 -14.45 -2.50 -2.83
C MET A 106 -14.07 -1.21 -3.58
N PHE A 107 -14.28 -1.17 -4.90
CA PHE A 107 -13.99 0.04 -5.67
C PHE A 107 -15.03 1.14 -5.42
N ASN A 108 -16.28 0.77 -5.13
CA ASN A 108 -17.33 1.71 -4.80
C ASN A 108 -17.02 2.46 -3.50
N ASP A 109 -16.54 1.76 -2.47
CA ASP A 109 -16.14 2.36 -1.19
C ASP A 109 -14.99 3.37 -1.38
N VAL A 110 -14.06 3.07 -2.28
CA VAL A 110 -12.94 3.97 -2.62
C VAL A 110 -13.41 5.20 -3.39
N ILE A 111 -14.34 5.02 -4.33
CA ILE A 111 -14.77 6.07 -5.26
C ILE A 111 -15.80 7.00 -4.60
N SER A 112 -16.73 6.47 -3.82
CA SER A 112 -17.73 7.28 -3.10
C SER A 112 -17.09 8.31 -2.17
N GLN A 113 -15.96 7.99 -1.55
CA GLN A 113 -15.19 8.94 -0.73
C GLN A 113 -14.59 10.11 -1.54
N ARG A 114 -14.46 9.97 -2.87
CA ARG A 114 -14.05 11.10 -3.74
C ARG A 114 -15.14 12.16 -3.86
N SER A 115 -16.37 11.80 -3.54
CA SER A 115 -17.53 12.70 -3.51
C SER A 115 -17.65 13.46 -2.17
N GLU A 116 -16.87 13.09 -1.14
CA GLU A 116 -16.86 13.80 0.16
C GLU A 116 -16.14 15.16 0.03
N HIS A 117 -16.78 16.22 0.56
CA HIS A 117 -16.26 17.59 0.58
C HIS A 117 -14.90 17.65 1.29
N ASP A 118 -13.93 18.35 0.69
CA ASP A 118 -12.50 18.45 1.06
C ASP A 118 -11.71 17.14 1.08
N THR A 119 -12.27 16.08 1.66
CA THR A 119 -11.65 14.75 1.78
C THR A 119 -11.29 14.18 0.41
N GLY A 120 -12.19 14.24 -0.58
CA GLY A 120 -11.93 13.71 -1.92
C GLY A 120 -10.72 14.38 -2.61
N VAL A 121 -10.54 15.69 -2.40
CA VAL A 121 -9.42 16.46 -2.97
C VAL A 121 -8.10 16.06 -2.31
N TRP A 122 -8.08 15.93 -0.98
CA TRP A 122 -6.88 15.48 -0.28
C TRP A 122 -6.50 14.05 -0.63
N LEU A 123 -7.47 13.15 -0.80
CA LEU A 123 -7.21 11.79 -1.30
C LEU A 123 -6.55 11.80 -2.68
N CYS A 124 -6.98 12.68 -3.58
CA CYS A 124 -6.33 12.86 -4.89
C CYS A 124 -4.91 13.41 -4.75
N GLY A 125 -4.70 14.36 -3.82
CA GLY A 125 -3.36 14.82 -3.45
C GLY A 125 -2.46 13.69 -2.95
N LEU A 126 -2.98 12.79 -2.12
CA LEU A 126 -2.25 11.62 -1.62
C LEU A 126 -1.95 10.60 -2.73
N ASP A 127 -2.81 10.45 -3.74
CA ASP A 127 -2.51 9.64 -4.92
C ASP A 127 -1.26 10.16 -5.64
N ALA A 128 -1.13 11.47 -5.78
CA ALA A 128 0.04 12.09 -6.40
C ALA A 128 1.31 11.84 -5.56
N VAL A 129 1.21 11.89 -4.22
CA VAL A 129 2.32 11.56 -3.31
C VAL A 129 2.72 10.10 -3.44
N ALA A 130 1.75 9.19 -3.44
CA ALA A 130 1.98 7.75 -3.56
C ALA A 130 2.61 7.38 -4.91
N ALA A 131 2.14 8.00 -6.00
CA ALA A 131 2.71 7.82 -7.34
C ALA A 131 4.16 8.31 -7.40
N ASP A 132 4.45 9.49 -6.83
CA ASP A 132 5.82 10.01 -6.76
C ASP A 132 6.74 9.11 -5.92
N ALA A 133 6.23 8.57 -4.81
CA ALA A 133 6.96 7.66 -3.94
C ALA A 133 7.25 6.30 -4.60
N LEU A 134 6.32 5.80 -5.41
CA LEU A 134 6.45 4.54 -6.15
C LEU A 134 7.31 4.69 -7.41
N ALA A 135 7.45 5.89 -7.95
CA ALA A 135 8.18 6.13 -9.20
C ALA A 135 9.67 5.76 -9.09
N LEU A 136 10.08 4.78 -9.91
CA LEU A 136 11.48 4.39 -10.08
C LEU A 136 11.78 4.21 -11.59
N PRO A 137 11.95 5.33 -12.34
CA PRO A 137 12.10 5.30 -13.79
C PRO A 137 13.25 4.39 -14.25
N GLY A 138 13.00 3.63 -15.32
CA GLY A 138 13.99 2.71 -15.91
C GLY A 138 14.01 1.30 -15.30
N TYR A 139 13.33 1.08 -14.17
CA TYR A 139 13.28 -0.22 -13.49
C TYR A 139 11.93 -0.93 -13.67
N TYR A 140 10.82 -0.20 -13.50
CA TYR A 140 9.47 -0.73 -13.73
C TYR A 140 8.48 0.38 -14.09
N GLU A 141 7.35 -0.02 -14.67
CA GLU A 141 6.19 0.85 -14.84
C GLU A 141 5.37 0.90 -13.55
N VAL A 142 5.02 2.12 -13.12
CA VAL A 142 4.20 2.34 -11.93
C VAL A 142 2.78 1.82 -12.22
N PRO A 143 2.28 0.82 -11.47
CA PRO A 143 0.89 0.38 -11.62
C PRO A 143 -0.06 1.51 -11.20
N PRO A 144 -1.30 1.52 -11.73
CA PRO A 144 -2.32 2.43 -11.24
C PRO A 144 -2.55 2.25 -9.73
N LEU A 145 -2.82 3.33 -9.03
CA LEU A 145 -3.02 3.32 -7.57
C LEU A 145 -4.10 4.32 -7.15
N VAL A 146 -4.61 4.11 -5.94
CA VAL A 146 -5.65 4.95 -5.34
C VAL A 146 -5.57 4.88 -3.82
N CYS A 147 -5.66 6.04 -3.16
CA CYS A 147 -5.80 6.17 -1.72
C CYS A 147 -7.28 6.23 -1.33
N TYR A 148 -7.62 5.70 -0.18
CA TYR A 148 -8.94 5.88 0.45
C TYR A 148 -8.81 5.85 1.97
N LEU A 149 -9.85 6.31 2.66
CA LEU A 149 -9.90 6.33 4.12
C LEU A 149 -10.64 5.12 4.68
N ASP A 150 -10.21 4.68 5.84
CA ASP A 150 -10.94 3.74 6.68
C ASP A 150 -10.92 4.20 8.15
N ARG A 151 -11.85 3.69 8.95
CA ARG A 151 -11.91 3.92 10.41
C ARG A 151 -10.97 2.99 11.19
N GLY A 152 -10.16 2.19 10.50
CA GLY A 152 -9.19 1.28 11.10
C GLY A 152 -7.97 1.99 11.66
N VAL A 153 -7.29 1.34 12.61
CA VAL A 153 -6.16 1.89 13.39
C VAL A 153 -4.88 2.08 12.58
N GLY A 154 -4.79 1.51 11.36
CA GLY A 154 -3.56 1.49 10.58
C GLY A 154 -3.79 1.56 9.07
N ALA A 155 -2.78 2.11 8.38
CA ALA A 155 -2.70 2.03 6.94
C ALA A 155 -2.56 0.57 6.48
N ALA A 156 -2.94 0.30 5.23
CA ALA A 156 -2.78 -1.01 4.63
C ALA A 156 -2.84 -0.89 3.11
N ILE A 157 -2.16 -1.80 2.40
CA ILE A 157 -2.21 -1.85 0.95
C ILE A 157 -2.76 -3.18 0.43
N ARG A 158 -3.68 -3.07 -0.52
CA ARG A 158 -3.98 -4.15 -1.47
C ARG A 158 -3.21 -3.88 -2.75
N ARG A 159 -2.09 -4.57 -2.93
CA ARG A 159 -1.16 -4.37 -4.04
C ARG A 159 -1.80 -4.68 -5.40
N ALA A 160 -1.41 -3.94 -6.43
CA ALA A 160 -1.69 -4.29 -7.81
C ALA A 160 -1.00 -5.61 -8.19
N ARG A 161 -1.53 -6.31 -9.19
CA ARG A 161 -1.01 -7.61 -9.68
C ARG A 161 -0.99 -8.71 -8.62
N THR A 162 -1.84 -8.59 -7.60
CA THR A 162 -2.10 -9.64 -6.63
C THR A 162 -3.51 -10.18 -6.80
N ARG A 163 -3.74 -11.43 -6.41
CA ARG A 163 -5.02 -12.10 -6.64
C ARG A 163 -6.13 -11.47 -5.81
N LEU A 164 -7.24 -11.09 -6.44
CA LEU A 164 -8.45 -10.64 -5.74
C LEU A 164 -9.30 -11.81 -5.24
N PRO A 165 -10.08 -11.63 -4.15
CA PRO A 165 -11.14 -12.57 -3.78
C PRO A 165 -12.07 -12.77 -4.98
N GLY A 166 -12.25 -14.02 -5.43
CA GLY A 166 -13.00 -14.32 -6.67
C GLY A 166 -12.17 -14.65 -7.90
N GLY A 167 -10.85 -14.41 -7.86
CA GLY A 167 -9.98 -14.56 -9.03
C GLY A 167 -9.73 -13.23 -9.75
N GLY A 168 -8.82 -13.27 -10.72
CA GLY A 168 -8.29 -12.08 -11.38
C GLY A 168 -7.16 -11.41 -10.60
N GLU A 169 -6.32 -10.68 -11.32
CA GLU A 169 -5.30 -9.82 -10.73
C GLU A 169 -5.89 -8.44 -10.41
N ASN A 170 -5.50 -7.89 -9.26
CA ASN A 170 -5.90 -6.57 -8.84
C ASN A 170 -5.35 -5.50 -9.81
N PRO A 171 -6.21 -4.74 -10.52
CA PRO A 171 -5.77 -3.80 -11.55
C PRO A 171 -5.14 -2.52 -10.96
N VAL A 172 -5.42 -2.23 -9.69
CA VAL A 172 -5.08 -0.96 -9.04
C VAL A 172 -4.56 -1.25 -7.62
N SER A 173 -3.45 -0.65 -7.23
CA SER A 173 -3.02 -0.66 -5.83
C SER A 173 -3.95 0.20 -4.99
N VAL A 174 -4.69 -0.41 -4.07
CA VAL A 174 -5.62 0.30 -3.18
C VAL A 174 -4.93 0.50 -1.84
N ILE A 175 -4.67 1.76 -1.48
CA ILE A 175 -3.95 2.14 -0.27
C ILE A 175 -4.94 2.77 0.72
N ARG A 176 -5.08 2.12 1.86
CA ARG A 176 -5.93 2.53 2.96
C ARG A 176 -5.17 3.45 3.89
N MET A 177 -5.76 4.59 4.23
CA MET A 177 -5.21 5.56 5.16
C MET A 177 -6.15 5.78 6.36
N PRO A 178 -5.63 5.90 7.58
CA PRO A 178 -6.45 6.20 8.75
C PRO A 178 -7.01 7.63 8.68
N ARG A 179 -8.32 7.78 8.90
CA ARG A 179 -9.03 9.08 8.79
C ARG A 179 -8.51 10.13 9.76
N GLU A 180 -8.10 9.73 10.96
CA GLU A 180 -7.63 10.64 12.01
C GLU A 180 -6.22 11.21 11.77
N ARG A 181 -5.51 10.73 10.75
CA ARG A 181 -4.13 11.16 10.45
C ARG A 181 -3.99 11.84 9.09
N MET A 182 -5.08 12.26 8.44
CA MET A 182 -5.09 12.71 7.04
C MET A 182 -4.04 13.76 6.61
N VAL A 183 -3.46 14.54 7.53
CA VAL A 183 -2.49 15.60 7.22
C VAL A 183 -1.32 15.56 8.23
N GLY A 184 -0.08 15.72 7.74
CA GLY A 184 1.14 15.76 8.56
C GLY A 184 2.23 14.76 8.12
N SER A 185 3.39 14.78 8.78
CA SER A 185 4.48 13.84 8.49
C SER A 185 4.17 12.37 8.86
N GLY A 186 3.28 12.16 9.84
CA GLY A 186 2.84 10.81 10.25
C GLY A 186 2.13 10.05 9.13
N ILE A 187 1.28 10.73 8.34
CA ILE A 187 0.60 10.08 7.21
C ILE A 187 1.52 9.77 6.05
N ALA A 188 2.51 10.63 5.80
CA ALA A 188 3.50 10.39 4.76
C ALA A 188 4.29 9.12 5.07
N SER A 189 4.69 8.92 6.33
CA SER A 189 5.39 7.71 6.75
C SER A 189 4.57 6.45 6.51
N SER A 190 3.32 6.42 6.95
CA SER A 190 2.42 5.28 6.72
C SER A 190 2.14 5.06 5.23
N LEU A 191 1.83 6.12 4.48
CA LEU A 191 1.54 6.03 3.05
C LEU A 191 2.73 5.45 2.28
N ILE A 192 3.92 5.97 2.53
CA ILE A 192 5.11 5.55 1.78
C ILE A 192 5.60 4.16 2.23
N HIS A 193 5.35 3.78 3.49
CA HIS A 193 5.52 2.39 3.93
C HIS A 193 4.63 1.45 3.10
N GLU A 194 3.35 1.76 2.95
CA GLU A 194 2.43 0.96 2.12
C GLU A 194 2.89 0.90 0.65
N VAL A 195 3.33 2.03 0.10
CA VAL A 195 3.94 2.07 -1.24
C VAL A 195 5.18 1.19 -1.32
N GLY A 196 5.98 1.12 -0.25
CA GLY A 196 7.14 0.25 -0.12
C GLY A 196 6.82 -1.22 -0.34
N HIS A 197 5.67 -1.71 0.12
CA HIS A 197 5.24 -3.09 -0.14
C HIS A 197 4.99 -3.35 -1.63
N GLN A 198 4.42 -2.37 -2.34
CA GLN A 198 4.22 -2.45 -3.79
C GLN A 198 5.56 -2.45 -4.53
N ALA A 199 6.46 -1.53 -4.17
CA ALA A 199 7.76 -1.42 -4.79
C ALA A 199 8.62 -2.68 -4.57
N SER A 200 8.62 -3.19 -3.34
CA SER A 200 9.31 -4.43 -2.96
C SER A 200 8.82 -5.63 -3.76
N ALA A 201 7.51 -5.71 -4.05
CA ALA A 201 6.94 -6.75 -4.90
C ALA A 201 7.36 -6.60 -6.37
N LEU A 202 7.33 -5.37 -6.92
CA LEU A 202 7.70 -5.12 -8.32
C LEU A 202 9.18 -5.42 -8.60
N LEU A 203 10.03 -5.29 -7.59
CA LEU A 203 11.47 -5.53 -7.67
C LEU A 203 11.89 -6.92 -7.13
N ASP A 204 10.94 -7.72 -6.64
CA ASP A 204 11.17 -9.01 -5.99
C ASP A 204 12.25 -8.98 -4.87
N LEU A 205 12.26 -7.89 -4.09
CA LEU A 205 13.33 -7.61 -3.13
C LEU A 205 13.40 -8.66 -2.02
N ALA A 206 12.26 -9.01 -1.43
CA ALA A 206 12.20 -9.96 -0.34
C ALA A 206 12.73 -11.35 -0.76
N ALA A 207 12.33 -11.85 -1.93
CA ALA A 207 12.82 -13.13 -2.44
C ALA A 207 14.32 -13.09 -2.71
N SER A 208 14.84 -11.96 -3.19
CA SER A 208 16.27 -11.80 -3.45
C SER A 208 17.14 -11.74 -2.19
N LEU A 209 16.60 -11.32 -1.04
CA LEU A 209 17.32 -11.21 0.24
C LEU A 209 17.25 -12.48 1.09
N ARG A 210 16.14 -13.22 1.03
CA ARG A 210 15.91 -14.43 1.85
C ARG A 210 17.08 -15.42 1.83
N PRO A 211 17.67 -15.81 0.68
CA PRO A 211 18.79 -16.74 0.66
C PRO A 211 20.01 -16.23 1.43
N LEU A 212 20.29 -14.92 1.38
CA LEU A 212 21.40 -14.31 2.11
C LEU A 212 21.14 -14.35 3.62
N LEU A 213 19.92 -14.00 4.04
CA LEU A 213 19.50 -14.03 5.44
C LEU A 213 19.53 -15.46 6.02
N GLN A 214 19.06 -16.44 5.25
CA GLN A 214 19.14 -17.87 5.60
C GLN A 214 20.59 -18.35 5.74
N GLY A 215 21.51 -17.85 4.90
CA GLY A 215 22.94 -18.10 5.05
C GLY A 215 23.49 -17.60 6.39
N MET A 216 23.08 -16.41 6.81
CA MET A 216 23.53 -15.80 8.07
C MET A 216 23.01 -16.52 9.31
N GLN A 217 21.86 -17.21 9.22
CA GLN A 217 21.27 -17.95 10.35
C GLN A 217 22.17 -19.09 10.88
N ARG A 218 23.06 -19.64 10.04
CA ARG A 218 23.99 -20.71 10.45
C ARG A 218 24.91 -20.29 11.59
N ASN A 219 25.26 -19.01 11.65
CA ASN A 219 26.15 -18.43 12.66
C ASN A 219 25.48 -17.34 13.52
N GLY A 220 24.27 -16.90 13.15
CA GLY A 220 23.65 -15.67 13.65
C GLY A 220 22.52 -15.84 14.66
N GLY A 221 22.17 -17.08 15.06
CA GLY A 221 21.12 -17.30 16.06
C GLY A 221 19.72 -16.90 15.59
N ILE A 222 18.85 -16.59 16.54
CA ILE A 222 17.42 -16.33 16.29
C ILE A 222 17.17 -14.94 15.70
N ALA A 223 18.07 -13.97 15.92
CA ALA A 223 17.93 -12.62 15.37
C ALA A 223 17.81 -12.61 13.84
N TRP A 224 18.62 -13.40 13.13
CA TRP A 224 18.57 -13.48 11.66
C TRP A 224 17.36 -14.23 11.13
N GLN A 225 16.80 -15.17 11.90
CA GLN A 225 15.53 -15.83 11.57
C GLN A 225 14.38 -14.82 11.64
N LEU A 226 14.37 -13.98 12.69
CA LEU A 226 13.38 -12.92 12.85
C LEU A 226 13.53 -11.84 11.76
N PHE A 227 14.74 -11.42 11.42
CA PHE A 227 14.94 -10.49 10.30
C PHE A 227 14.50 -11.05 8.95
N GLU A 228 14.72 -12.35 8.68
CA GLU A 228 14.17 -13.00 7.49
C GLU A 228 12.63 -12.97 7.51
N ARG A 229 12.02 -13.29 8.65
CA ARG A 229 10.56 -13.28 8.83
C ARG A 229 9.97 -11.89 8.57
N TRP A 230 10.64 -10.86 9.09
CA TRP A 230 10.18 -9.47 9.02
C TRP A 230 10.62 -8.71 7.77
N ILE A 231 11.32 -9.36 6.83
CA ILE A 231 11.97 -8.67 5.71
C ILE A 231 11.00 -7.84 4.86
N GLY A 232 9.75 -8.28 4.74
CA GLY A 232 8.71 -7.56 4.00
C GLY A 232 8.40 -6.19 4.61
N GLU A 233 8.28 -6.12 5.93
CA GLU A 233 8.03 -4.89 6.68
C GLU A 233 9.27 -3.98 6.72
N ILE A 234 10.44 -4.58 6.92
CA ILE A 234 11.70 -3.84 6.96
C ILE A 234 11.99 -3.18 5.61
N LEU A 235 11.72 -3.86 4.49
CA LEU A 235 11.87 -3.28 3.15
C LEU A 235 10.93 -2.09 2.91
N SER A 236 9.71 -2.16 3.45
CA SER A 236 8.76 -1.05 3.39
C SER A 236 9.21 0.14 4.25
N ASP A 237 9.74 -0.12 5.45
CA ASP A 237 10.34 0.92 6.30
C ASP A 237 11.58 1.52 5.66
N PHE A 238 12.43 0.71 5.02
CA PHE A 238 13.59 1.17 4.25
C PHE A 238 13.13 2.13 3.14
N TRP A 239 12.11 1.74 2.36
CA TRP A 239 11.58 2.57 1.28
C TRP A 239 11.05 3.91 1.81
N SER A 240 10.32 3.88 2.93
CA SER A 240 9.83 5.08 3.62
C SER A 240 10.99 5.98 4.06
N CYS A 241 12.00 5.42 4.73
CA CYS A 241 13.17 6.15 5.19
C CYS A 241 13.99 6.74 4.03
N ALA A 242 14.17 5.99 2.94
CA ALA A 242 14.88 6.45 1.74
C ALA A 242 14.16 7.60 1.00
N ARG A 243 12.83 7.71 1.15
CA ARG A 243 12.07 8.85 0.59
C ARG A 243 11.98 10.01 1.58
N LEU A 244 11.70 9.76 2.85
CA LEU A 244 11.33 10.83 3.78
C LEU A 244 12.45 11.25 4.72
N GLY A 245 13.58 10.55 4.75
CA GLY A 245 14.63 10.77 5.73
C GLY A 245 14.08 10.61 7.15
N VAL A 246 14.44 11.55 8.04
CA VAL A 246 14.08 11.51 9.48
C VAL A 246 12.58 11.42 9.73
N SER A 247 11.76 11.95 8.82
CA SER A 247 10.31 12.03 8.95
C SER A 247 9.65 10.65 8.89
N ALA A 248 10.24 9.68 8.20
CA ALA A 248 9.76 8.29 8.26
C ALA A 248 9.92 7.70 9.66
N THR A 249 11.05 7.94 10.34
CA THR A 249 11.28 7.40 11.68
C THR A 249 10.39 8.09 12.72
N LEU A 250 10.24 9.42 12.64
CA LEU A 250 9.32 10.16 13.51
C LEU A 250 7.87 9.71 13.30
N GLY A 251 7.45 9.52 12.05
CA GLY A 251 6.12 8.99 11.72
C GLY A 251 5.92 7.58 12.26
N LEU A 252 6.89 6.69 12.07
CA LEU A 252 6.87 5.33 12.63
C LEU A 252 6.76 5.34 14.15
N MET A 253 7.54 6.17 14.85
CA MET A 253 7.45 6.32 16.32
C MET A 253 6.02 6.74 16.72
N GLY A 254 5.41 7.70 16.02
CA GLY A 254 4.02 8.10 16.27
C GLY A 254 2.99 6.98 16.02
N VAL A 255 3.23 6.10 15.04
CA VAL A 255 2.35 4.97 14.72
C VAL A 255 2.43 3.88 15.78
N VAL A 256 3.64 3.58 16.27
CA VAL A 256 3.90 2.40 17.11
C VAL A 256 4.06 2.73 18.59
N SER A 257 3.89 3.98 19.00
CA SER A 257 3.86 4.38 20.42
C SER A 257 2.61 3.83 21.10
N LEU A 258 2.78 2.67 21.76
CA LEU A 258 1.72 1.93 22.44
C LEU A 258 2.04 1.80 23.94
N PRO A 259 1.08 1.37 24.78
CA PRO A 259 1.39 0.99 26.16
C PRO A 259 2.52 -0.05 26.22
N ARG A 260 3.37 0.06 27.25
CA ARG A 260 4.62 -0.71 27.43
C ARG A 260 4.50 -2.21 27.12
N VAL A 261 3.41 -2.84 27.53
CA VAL A 261 3.16 -4.28 27.32
C VAL A 261 3.20 -4.69 25.84
N PHE A 262 2.73 -3.81 24.94
CA PHE A 262 2.72 -4.08 23.49
C PHE A 262 4.07 -3.85 22.84
N MET A 263 4.90 -2.99 23.42
CA MET A 263 6.21 -2.61 22.87
C MET A 263 7.22 -3.76 22.84
N PHE A 264 7.06 -4.71 23.75
CA PHE A 264 7.98 -5.84 23.94
C PHE A 264 7.33 -7.19 23.66
N ARG A 265 6.09 -7.19 23.15
CA ARG A 265 5.39 -8.43 22.81
C ARG A 265 5.98 -8.99 21.51
N LEU A 266 6.57 -10.18 21.63
CA LEU A 266 7.01 -10.97 20.49
C LEU A 266 5.98 -12.04 20.18
N ASN A 267 5.61 -12.15 18.91
CA ASN A 267 4.95 -13.31 18.34
C ASN A 267 5.82 -13.80 17.18
N LEU A 268 6.32 -15.03 17.27
CA LEU A 268 7.23 -15.60 16.26
C LEU A 268 6.56 -15.79 14.89
N ASP A 269 5.22 -15.89 14.89
CA ASP A 269 4.46 -16.02 13.66
C ASP A 269 4.14 -14.67 13.01
N ASP A 270 4.33 -13.56 13.73
CA ASP A 270 4.00 -12.22 13.25
C ASP A 270 5.03 -11.75 12.19
N PRO A 271 4.58 -11.33 10.99
CA PRO A 271 5.47 -10.73 10.01
C PRO A 271 5.99 -9.35 10.42
N HIS A 272 5.47 -8.73 11.47
CA HIS A 272 5.90 -7.42 11.93
C HIS A 272 7.05 -7.50 12.94
N PRO A 273 8.11 -6.69 12.78
CA PRO A 273 9.09 -6.51 13.84
C PRO A 273 8.41 -6.01 15.10
N VAL A 274 8.91 -6.48 16.24
CA VAL A 274 8.49 -5.96 17.55
C VAL A 274 8.61 -4.44 17.54
N PRO A 275 7.57 -3.68 17.96
CA PRO A 275 7.53 -2.21 17.81
C PRO A 275 8.80 -1.50 18.28
N TRP A 276 9.36 -1.92 19.42
CA TRP A 276 10.57 -1.31 19.95
C TRP A 276 11.78 -1.53 19.03
N ILE A 277 11.96 -2.73 18.49
CA ILE A 277 13.05 -3.07 17.55
C ILE A 277 12.83 -2.41 16.18
N ARG A 278 11.58 -2.29 15.72
CA ARG A 278 11.24 -1.64 14.45
C ARG A 278 11.79 -0.21 14.36
N VAL A 279 11.63 0.57 15.44
CA VAL A 279 12.18 1.94 15.51
C VAL A 279 13.72 1.92 15.52
N ARG A 280 14.34 0.98 16.25
CA ARG A 280 15.81 0.84 16.27
C ARG A 280 16.37 0.49 14.89
N LEU A 281 15.71 -0.40 14.15
CA LEU A 281 16.03 -0.71 12.75
C LEU A 281 15.89 0.53 11.87
N SER A 282 14.81 1.30 12.02
CA SER A 282 14.59 2.54 11.25
C SER A 282 15.67 3.59 11.48
N CYS A 283 16.09 3.81 12.74
CA CYS A 283 17.22 4.68 13.06
C CYS A 283 18.53 4.19 12.43
N ALA A 284 18.82 2.88 12.50
CA ALA A 284 20.05 2.32 11.94
C ALA A 284 20.08 2.39 10.40
N MET A 285 18.96 2.10 9.73
CA MET A 285 18.82 2.31 8.28
C MET A 285 18.99 3.78 7.91
N GLY A 286 18.38 4.68 8.68
CA GLY A 286 18.52 6.12 8.53
C GLY A 286 19.97 6.58 8.64
N GLN A 287 20.70 6.15 9.68
CA GLN A 287 22.12 6.47 9.88
C GLN A 287 23.00 5.96 8.73
N SER A 288 22.71 4.78 8.18
CA SER A 288 23.48 4.23 7.04
C SER A 288 23.20 4.94 5.71
N MET A 289 21.96 5.41 5.49
CA MET A 289 21.61 6.17 4.29
C MET A 289 21.98 7.66 4.38
N TYR A 290 21.88 8.23 5.58
CA TYR A 290 21.99 9.66 5.88
C TYR A 290 22.81 9.90 7.16
N PRO A 291 24.14 9.72 7.15
CA PRO A 291 24.95 9.86 8.36
C PRO A 291 24.74 11.22 9.04
N HIS A 292 24.13 11.23 10.22
CA HIS A 292 23.78 12.45 10.93
C HIS A 292 23.43 12.18 12.41
N PRO A 293 23.84 13.03 13.38
CA PRO A 293 23.58 12.79 14.81
C PRO A 293 22.10 12.68 15.21
N GLN A 294 21.17 13.06 14.34
CA GLN A 294 19.73 12.96 14.61
C GLN A 294 19.28 11.53 14.91
N TRP A 295 19.89 10.53 14.28
CA TRP A 295 19.47 9.14 14.42
C TRP A 295 19.80 8.61 15.82
N ASP A 296 20.97 8.97 16.35
CA ASP A 296 21.37 8.65 17.73
C ASP A 296 20.45 9.34 18.74
N ARG A 297 20.10 10.61 18.50
CA ARG A 297 19.13 11.34 19.34
C ARG A 297 17.76 10.65 19.37
N LEU A 298 17.26 10.19 18.22
CA LEU A 298 15.99 9.47 18.16
C LEU A 298 16.06 8.09 18.82
N ALA A 299 17.16 7.36 18.64
CA ALA A 299 17.38 6.08 19.30
C ALA A 299 17.44 6.24 20.84
N ALA A 300 18.12 7.27 21.33
CA ALA A 300 18.18 7.59 22.75
C ALA A 300 16.81 8.01 23.31
N LEU A 301 16.07 8.87 22.59
CA LEU A 301 14.72 9.28 22.96
C LEU A 301 13.78 8.06 23.07
N TRP A 302 13.83 7.16 22.09
CA TRP A 302 13.02 5.95 22.10
C TRP A 302 13.33 5.04 23.28
N ASN A 303 14.61 4.90 23.63
CA ASN A 303 15.03 4.15 24.81
C ASN A 303 14.54 4.80 26.11
N ALA A 304 14.51 6.14 26.17
CA ALA A 304 13.99 6.87 27.33
C ALA A 304 12.46 6.69 27.51
N TYR A 305 11.69 6.64 26.42
CA TYR A 305 10.25 6.34 26.49
C TYR A 305 9.96 4.90 26.87
N TYR A 306 10.80 3.97 26.42
CA TYR A 306 10.61 2.53 26.61
C TYR A 306 11.89 1.85 27.11
N PRO A 307 12.24 2.05 28.40
CA PRO A 307 13.41 1.40 29.01
C PRO A 307 13.32 -0.13 28.93
N LEU A 308 14.44 -0.83 28.75
CA LEU A 308 14.47 -2.31 28.75
C LEU A 308 14.50 -2.91 30.16
N GLU A 309 14.71 -2.07 31.17
CA GLU A 309 14.70 -2.41 32.58
C GLU A 309 13.34 -3.01 33.00
N GLY A 310 13.38 -4.08 33.81
CA GLY A 310 12.18 -4.79 34.26
C GLY A 310 11.60 -5.82 33.28
N LEU A 311 12.22 -6.02 32.11
CA LEU A 311 11.96 -7.22 31.30
C LEU A 311 12.59 -8.47 31.95
N ASP A 312 11.99 -9.63 31.72
CA ASP A 312 12.58 -10.91 32.12
C ASP A 312 13.90 -11.20 31.37
N ALA A 313 14.72 -12.08 31.95
CA ALA A 313 16.04 -12.40 31.43
C ALA A 313 16.04 -13.04 30.03
N GLN A 314 14.92 -13.66 29.61
CA GLN A 314 14.81 -14.22 28.26
C GLN A 314 14.62 -13.11 27.23
N ARG A 315 13.69 -12.18 27.50
CA ARG A 315 13.45 -11.02 26.63
C ARG A 315 14.67 -10.10 26.57
N GLN A 316 15.34 -9.84 27.68
CA GLN A 316 16.57 -9.02 27.69
C GLN A 316 17.66 -9.61 26.78
N ARG A 317 17.89 -10.92 26.86
CA ARG A 317 18.86 -11.61 25.99
C ARG A 317 18.48 -11.52 24.51
N LEU A 318 17.21 -11.76 24.18
CA LEU A 318 16.74 -11.66 22.80
C LEU A 318 16.91 -10.25 22.22
N PHE A 319 16.55 -9.22 22.99
CA PHE A 319 16.70 -7.84 22.55
C PHE A 319 18.17 -7.44 22.40
N ALA A 320 19.05 -7.91 23.28
CA ALA A 320 20.49 -7.72 23.14
C ALA A 320 21.04 -8.39 21.86
N GLU A 321 20.61 -9.62 21.56
CA GLU A 321 20.99 -10.34 20.33
C GLU A 321 20.49 -9.61 19.07
N LEU A 322 19.23 -9.18 19.06
CA LEU A 322 18.66 -8.38 17.97
C LEU A 322 19.44 -7.09 17.75
N LEU A 323 19.71 -6.33 18.82
CA LEU A 323 20.47 -5.08 18.76
C LEU A 323 21.89 -5.28 18.23
N ALA A 324 22.57 -6.35 18.67
CA ALA A 324 23.92 -6.70 18.20
C ALA A 324 23.93 -7.08 16.71
N ALA A 325 22.86 -7.69 16.21
CA ALA A 325 22.75 -8.10 14.81
C ALA A 325 22.33 -6.95 13.85
N ILE A 326 21.73 -5.86 14.36
CA ILE A 326 21.24 -4.74 13.53
C ILE A 326 22.32 -4.17 12.59
N PRO A 327 23.55 -3.83 13.03
CA PRO A 327 24.54 -3.23 12.14
C PRO A 327 24.89 -4.12 10.94
N GLY A 328 25.10 -5.41 11.17
CA GLY A 328 25.41 -6.38 10.11
C GLY A 328 24.22 -6.58 9.16
N PHE A 329 23.00 -6.65 9.70
CA PHE A 329 21.79 -6.77 8.90
C PHE A 329 21.52 -5.53 8.03
N VAL A 330 21.68 -4.32 8.60
CA VAL A 330 21.50 -3.06 7.86
C VAL A 330 22.56 -2.90 6.77
N GLY A 331 23.82 -3.28 7.04
CA GLY A 331 24.87 -3.30 6.03
C GLY A 331 24.48 -4.19 4.84
N LEU A 332 24.06 -5.43 5.12
CA LEU A 332 23.58 -6.36 4.09
C LEU A 332 22.41 -5.76 3.31
N LEU A 333 21.43 -5.15 3.99
CA LEU A 333 20.24 -4.56 3.35
C LEU A 333 20.59 -3.37 2.45
N VAL A 334 21.43 -2.44 2.92
CA VAL A 334 21.79 -1.20 2.21
C VAL A 334 22.65 -1.48 0.99
N ASP A 335 23.55 -2.46 1.10
CA ASP A 335 24.50 -2.82 0.04
C ASP A 335 23.99 -3.93 -0.87
N HIS A 336 22.81 -4.49 -0.60
CA HIS A 336 22.20 -5.51 -1.45
C HIS A 336 21.94 -5.00 -2.87
N ARG A 337 22.41 -5.78 -3.86
CA ARG A 337 22.30 -5.48 -5.30
C ARG A 337 21.45 -6.55 -5.99
N PRO A 338 20.12 -6.47 -5.92
CA PRO A 338 19.25 -7.44 -6.58
C PRO A 338 19.36 -7.30 -8.10
N ARG A 339 19.15 -8.40 -8.83
CA ARG A 339 19.20 -8.42 -10.31
C ARG A 339 18.22 -7.42 -10.94
N SER A 340 17.06 -7.21 -10.32
CA SER A 340 16.05 -6.24 -10.75
C SER A 340 16.56 -4.79 -10.79
N LEU A 341 17.60 -4.47 -10.01
CA LEU A 341 18.25 -3.16 -9.99
C LEU A 341 19.51 -3.06 -10.87
N ARG A 342 19.77 -4.08 -11.72
CA ARG A 342 20.82 -4.04 -12.75
C ARG A 342 22.20 -3.65 -12.23
N GLY A 343 22.58 -4.24 -11.09
CA GLY A 343 23.88 -4.00 -10.46
C GLY A 343 23.93 -2.81 -9.51
N ARG A 344 22.83 -2.06 -9.34
CA ARG A 344 22.71 -0.98 -8.34
C ARG A 344 22.12 -1.48 -7.02
N SER A 345 22.47 -0.83 -5.92
CA SER A 345 21.80 -1.04 -4.65
C SER A 345 20.48 -0.26 -4.59
N LEU A 346 19.61 -0.61 -3.63
CA LEU A 346 18.34 0.10 -3.45
C LEU A 346 18.58 1.57 -3.04
N LYS A 347 19.58 1.81 -2.19
CA LYS A 347 20.03 3.15 -1.78
C LYS A 347 20.42 4.01 -3.00
N GLU A 348 21.15 3.43 -3.94
CA GLU A 348 21.56 4.11 -5.18
C GLU A 348 20.36 4.37 -6.09
N ALA A 349 19.51 3.36 -6.31
CA ALA A 349 18.35 3.48 -7.20
C ALA A 349 17.36 4.55 -6.72
N LEU A 350 17.19 4.71 -5.41
CA LEU A 350 16.30 5.70 -4.79
C LEU A 350 16.89 7.12 -4.72
N GLY A 351 18.16 7.30 -5.06
CA GLY A 351 18.78 8.62 -5.13
C GLY A 351 18.95 9.30 -3.77
N VAL A 352 19.27 8.55 -2.71
CA VAL A 352 19.34 9.12 -1.34
C VAL A 352 20.37 10.24 -1.18
N ALA A 353 21.34 10.35 -2.08
CA ALA A 353 22.37 11.39 -2.06
C ALA A 353 21.77 12.80 -2.22
N GLU A 354 20.62 12.93 -2.88
CA GLU A 354 19.89 14.19 -3.08
C GLU A 354 19.00 14.57 -1.86
N ARG A 355 18.94 13.70 -0.85
CA ARG A 355 18.07 13.86 0.34
C ARG A 355 18.88 13.89 1.63
N GLN A 356 20.14 14.31 1.57
CA GLN A 356 20.97 14.45 2.77
C GLN A 356 20.42 15.54 3.69
N PRO A 357 20.48 15.39 5.03
CA PRO A 357 19.88 16.34 5.96
C PRO A 357 20.28 17.80 5.74
N ALA A 358 21.56 18.06 5.44
CA ALA A 358 22.06 19.40 5.14
C ALA A 358 21.46 19.99 3.84
N GLN A 359 21.24 19.15 2.81
CA GLN A 359 20.61 19.58 1.56
C GLN A 359 19.12 19.87 1.77
N LEU A 360 18.42 19.02 2.54
CA LEU A 360 17.03 19.24 2.90
C LEU A 360 16.85 20.55 3.69
N ALA A 361 17.74 20.83 4.65
CA ALA A 361 17.75 22.09 5.38
C ALA A 361 17.99 23.29 4.45
N ALA A 362 18.98 23.22 3.54
CA ALA A 362 19.25 24.30 2.58
C ALA A 362 18.08 24.55 1.62
N LEU A 363 17.39 23.49 1.18
CA LEU A 363 16.18 23.60 0.38
C LEU A 363 15.06 24.30 1.15
N PHE A 364 14.89 23.97 2.43
CA PHE A 364 13.91 24.64 3.28
C PHE A 364 14.19 26.14 3.37
N GLU A 365 15.44 26.54 3.63
CA GLU A 365 15.84 27.95 3.65
C GLU A 365 15.52 28.68 2.34
N THR A 366 15.80 28.04 1.21
CA THR A 366 15.47 28.58 -0.10
C THR A 366 13.96 28.76 -0.27
N TRP A 367 13.16 27.79 0.20
CA TRP A 367 11.70 27.85 0.12
C TRP A 367 11.09 28.87 1.07
N ARG A 368 11.73 29.21 2.19
CA ARG A 368 11.30 30.33 3.03
C ARG A 368 11.37 31.66 2.28
N GLY A 369 12.43 31.87 1.49
CA GLY A 369 12.57 33.05 0.62
C GLY A 369 11.71 33.01 -0.64
N ALA A 370 11.41 31.81 -1.16
CA ALA A 370 10.62 31.61 -2.38
C ALA A 370 9.62 30.45 -2.27
N PRO A 371 8.48 30.62 -1.55
CA PRO A 371 7.55 29.53 -1.25
C PRO A 371 6.93 28.86 -2.49
N ALA A 372 6.83 29.60 -3.61
CA ALA A 372 6.33 29.07 -4.88
C ALA A 372 7.14 27.88 -5.41
N ALA A 373 8.42 27.75 -5.02
CA ALA A 373 9.27 26.64 -5.41
C ALA A 373 8.77 25.28 -4.87
N MET A 374 8.12 25.26 -3.69
CA MET A 374 7.55 24.03 -3.11
C MET A 374 6.52 23.37 -4.05
N TYR A 375 5.68 24.17 -4.69
CA TYR A 375 4.60 23.70 -5.57
C TYR A 375 5.12 23.05 -6.86
N ARG A 376 6.37 23.35 -7.25
CA ARG A 376 7.02 22.78 -8.43
C ARG A 376 7.85 21.54 -8.10
N ALA A 377 8.22 21.36 -6.84
CA ALA A 377 9.01 20.23 -6.37
C ALA A 377 8.20 18.93 -6.36
N ARG A 378 8.91 17.79 -6.38
CA ARG A 378 8.31 16.46 -6.28
C ARG A 378 7.65 16.29 -4.90
N PRO A 379 6.44 15.74 -4.80
CA PRO A 379 5.73 15.62 -3.52
C PRO A 379 6.58 14.98 -2.42
N THR A 380 7.24 13.85 -2.67
CA THR A 380 8.05 13.19 -1.64
C THR A 380 9.26 14.00 -1.19
N LEU A 381 9.81 14.86 -2.04
CA LEU A 381 10.89 15.78 -1.65
C LEU A 381 10.34 16.87 -0.72
N VAL A 382 9.16 17.41 -1.00
CA VAL A 382 8.51 18.40 -0.13
C VAL A 382 8.23 17.83 1.25
N PHE A 383 7.72 16.59 1.33
CA PHE A 383 7.54 15.91 2.62
C PHE A 383 8.86 15.70 3.37
N ALA A 384 9.94 15.31 2.68
CA ALA A 384 11.25 15.14 3.31
C ALA A 384 11.83 16.47 3.83
N VAL A 385 11.71 17.56 3.06
CA VAL A 385 12.22 18.89 3.44
C VAL A 385 11.42 19.46 4.62
N LEU A 386 10.09 19.49 4.54
CA LEU A 386 9.25 20.03 5.61
C LEU A 386 9.38 19.19 6.89
N GLY A 387 9.42 17.87 6.75
CA GLY A 387 9.58 17.01 7.90
C GLY A 387 10.99 17.07 8.52
N GLN A 388 12.05 17.35 7.73
CA GLN A 388 13.37 17.67 8.28
C GLN A 388 13.37 19.04 8.99
N ALA A 389 12.71 20.05 8.43
CA ALA A 389 12.56 21.35 9.08
C ALA A 389 11.82 21.24 10.42
N ARG A 390 10.76 20.42 10.48
CA ARG A 390 10.06 20.10 11.73
C ARG A 390 10.98 19.38 12.73
N ALA A 391 11.75 18.39 12.28
CA ALA A 391 12.71 17.67 13.13
C ALA A 391 13.82 18.59 13.68
N ASN A 392 14.14 19.67 12.95
CA ASN A 392 15.07 20.72 13.36
C ASN A 392 14.42 21.79 14.26
N GLY A 393 13.11 21.71 14.54
CA GLY A 393 12.37 22.71 15.31
C GLY A 393 12.13 24.03 14.57
N GLN A 394 12.26 24.05 13.24
CA GLN A 394 12.11 25.27 12.43
C GLN A 394 10.67 25.57 12.00
N ILE A 395 9.79 24.56 12.03
CA ILE A 395 8.35 24.71 11.82
C ILE A 395 7.58 23.93 12.87
N SER A 396 6.41 24.43 13.24
CA SER A 396 5.52 23.75 14.17
C SER A 396 4.73 22.63 13.48
N PRO A 397 4.15 21.67 14.25
CA PRO A 397 3.22 20.68 13.69
C PRO A 397 2.00 21.31 13.00
N GLU A 398 1.50 22.44 13.51
CA GLU A 398 0.36 23.17 12.95
C GLU A 398 0.71 23.80 11.60
N GLU A 399 1.89 24.44 11.51
CA GLU A 399 2.41 25.00 10.26
C GLU A 399 2.65 23.92 9.21
N GLU A 400 3.26 22.80 9.60
CA GLU A 400 3.46 21.63 8.75
C GLU A 400 2.12 21.14 8.18
N SER A 401 1.11 20.99 9.03
CA SER A 401 -0.23 20.54 8.63
C SER A 401 -0.88 21.49 7.62
N HIS A 402 -0.83 22.80 7.89
CA HIS A 402 -1.40 23.81 6.99
C HIS A 402 -0.71 23.83 5.62
N LEU A 403 0.62 23.68 5.59
CA LEU A 403 1.37 23.60 4.34
C LEU A 403 1.00 22.35 3.55
N PHE A 404 0.93 21.18 4.19
CA PHE A 404 0.55 19.95 3.50
C PHE A 404 -0.88 19.99 2.97
N ALA A 405 -1.84 20.53 3.73
CA ALA A 405 -3.22 20.70 3.24
C ALA A 405 -3.27 21.51 1.93
N LYS A 406 -2.54 22.63 1.86
CA LYS A 406 -2.44 23.45 0.64
C LYS A 406 -1.77 22.73 -0.52
N LEU A 407 -0.70 21.99 -0.25
CA LEU A 407 0.07 21.27 -1.27
C LEU A 407 -0.69 20.07 -1.83
N LEU A 408 -1.40 19.33 -0.98
CA LEU A 408 -2.29 18.23 -1.40
C LEU A 408 -3.37 18.74 -2.34
N THR A 409 -4.04 19.84 -1.99
CA THR A 409 -5.01 20.50 -2.87
C THR A 409 -4.38 20.94 -4.19
N HIS A 410 -3.16 21.49 -4.17
CA HIS A 410 -2.46 21.87 -5.39
C HIS A 410 -2.16 20.67 -6.30
N TRP A 411 -1.63 19.57 -5.77
CA TRP A 411 -1.30 18.39 -6.57
C TRP A 411 -2.55 17.71 -7.13
N ALA A 412 -3.65 17.74 -6.37
CA ALA A 412 -4.96 17.30 -6.83
C ALA A 412 -5.46 18.13 -8.03
N LEU A 413 -5.41 19.47 -7.92
CA LEU A 413 -5.79 20.38 -9.02
C LEU A 413 -4.91 20.21 -10.26
N ARG A 414 -3.60 20.06 -10.09
CA ARG A 414 -2.67 19.84 -11.20
C ARG A 414 -2.97 18.53 -11.95
N SER A 415 -3.36 17.49 -11.22
CA SER A 415 -3.77 16.20 -11.79
C SER A 415 -5.03 16.37 -12.64
N ALA A 416 -6.03 17.13 -12.17
CA ALA A 416 -7.25 17.42 -12.90
C ALA A 416 -7.04 18.28 -14.16
N GLN A 417 -6.15 19.27 -14.10
CA GLN A 417 -5.82 20.11 -15.26
C GLN A 417 -5.15 19.32 -16.38
N TRP A 418 -4.34 18.31 -16.02
CA TRP A 418 -3.78 17.37 -16.99
C TRP A 418 -4.88 16.64 -17.76
N VAL A 419 -5.93 16.17 -17.08
CA VAL A 419 -7.10 15.53 -17.70
C VAL A 419 -7.81 16.48 -18.67
N SER A 420 -8.04 17.74 -18.27
CA SER A 420 -8.69 18.74 -19.13
C SER A 420 -7.85 19.07 -20.37
N SER A 421 -6.52 19.14 -20.23
CA SER A 421 -5.61 19.42 -21.36
C SER A 421 -5.51 18.25 -22.35
N PHE A 422 -5.64 17.01 -21.86
CA PHE A 422 -5.65 15.81 -22.69
C PHE A 422 -6.99 15.65 -23.43
N ALA A 423 -8.12 15.97 -22.77
CA ALA A 423 -9.44 15.96 -23.38
C ALA A 423 -9.62 17.00 -24.51
N LYS A 424 -8.80 18.06 -24.56
CA LYS A 424 -8.78 19.05 -25.66
C LYS A 424 -7.95 18.61 -26.87
N ARG A 425 -7.23 17.49 -26.80
CA ARG A 425 -6.41 16.94 -27.89
C ARG A 425 -7.07 15.79 -28.66
N TRP A 426 -8.31 15.47 -28.31
CA TRP A 426 -9.23 14.60 -29.02
C TRP A 426 -10.45 15.44 -29.42
#